data_AF-A0A6F9WU48-F1
#
_entry.id   AF-A0A6F9WU48-F1
#
_cell.length_a   1.000
_cell.length_b   1.000
_cell.length_c   1.000
_cell.angle_alpha   90.00
_cell.angle_beta   90.00
_cell.angle_gamma   90.00
#
_symmetry.space_group_name_H-M   'P 1'
#
loop_
_entity.id
_entity.type
_entity.pdbx_description
1 polymer ?
#
loop_
_entity_poly.entity_id
_entity_poly.type
_entity_poly.pdbx_seq_one_letter_code
_entity_poly.pdbx_strand_id
1 'polypeptide(L)'
;MMNNHDLGAALYKTWSPAQRRDEIARLVEGFRSGLPVGILCKMAETIAGSRKAARKYLQDMLTPLERQSAVDRETGGMQTIAKQFLL
;
A
#
# COMPACT_ATOMS: atom_id res chain seq x y z
N MET A 1 20.95 6.98 14.68
CA MET A 1 20.93 5.96 13.61
C MET A 1 19.99 6.46 12.54
N MET A 2 20.44 6.62 11.29
CA MET A 2 19.56 7.03 10.18
C MET A 2 18.63 5.86 9.85
N ASN A 3 17.33 6.04 10.04
CA ASN A 3 16.33 5.02 9.71
C ASN A 3 16.27 4.84 8.19
N ASN A 4 16.55 3.63 7.69
CA ASN A 4 16.41 3.29 6.26
C ASN A 4 14.99 3.56 5.71
N HIS A 5 13.96 3.55 6.57
CA HIS A 5 12.60 3.96 6.23
C HIS A 5 12.50 5.42 5.77
N ASP A 6 13.26 6.33 6.40
CA ASP A 6 13.24 7.76 6.04
C ASP A 6 13.96 8.02 4.71
N LEU A 7 14.98 7.23 4.38
CA LEU A 7 15.71 7.37 3.11
C LEU A 7 14.82 6.98 1.92
N GLY A 8 14.12 5.85 2.01
CA GLY A 8 13.15 5.44 0.99
C GLY A 8 11.99 6.43 0.85
N ALA A 9 11.42 6.87 1.97
CA ALA A 9 10.36 7.88 1.97
C ALA A 9 10.81 9.23 1.38
N ALA A 10 12.04 9.67 1.69
CA ALA A 10 12.62 10.88 1.11
C ALA A 10 12.85 10.75 -0.40
N LEU A 11 13.27 9.57 -0.87
CA LEU A 11 13.41 9.29 -2.29
C LEU A 11 12.07 9.40 -3.01
N TYR A 12 11.01 8.75 -2.51
CA TYR A 12 9.69 8.80 -3.15
C TYR A 12 9.10 10.21 -3.22
N LYS A 13 9.47 11.12 -2.30
CA LYS A 13 9.07 12.53 -2.38
C LYS A 13 9.56 13.21 -3.66
N THR A 14 10.71 12.81 -4.19
CA THR A 14 11.27 13.33 -5.45
C THR A 14 10.60 12.76 -6.70
N TRP A 15 9.84 11.67 -6.55
CA TRP A 15 9.19 10.99 -7.67
C TRP A 15 7.93 11.72 -8.13
N SER A 16 7.71 11.67 -9.44
CA SER A 16 6.47 12.15 -10.06
C SER A 16 5.26 11.29 -9.64
N PRO A 17 4.03 11.82 -9.76
CA PRO A 17 2.83 11.03 -9.49
C PRO A 17 2.71 9.75 -10.32
N ALA A 18 3.24 9.74 -11.55
CA ALA A 18 3.26 8.57 -12.42
C ALA A 18 4.22 7.49 -11.89
N GLN A 19 5.44 7.86 -11.53
CA GLN A 19 6.43 6.93 -10.96
C GLN A 19 5.92 6.27 -9.66
N ARG A 20 5.25 7.04 -8.79
CA ARG A 20 4.62 6.50 -7.59
C ARG A 20 3.49 5.53 -7.93
N ARG A 21 2.66 5.86 -8.93
CA ARG A 21 1.59 4.98 -9.39
C ARG A 21 2.14 3.66 -9.92
N ASP A 22 3.18 3.69 -10.75
CA ASP A 22 3.78 2.50 -11.36
C ASP A 22 4.41 1.58 -10.31
N GLU A 23 5.04 2.16 -9.30
CA GLU A 23 5.62 1.38 -8.20
C GLU A 23 4.55 0.76 -7.30
N ILE A 24 3.47 1.48 -7.00
CA ILE A 24 2.33 0.90 -6.26
C ILE A 24 1.66 -0.19 -7.10
N ALA A 25 1.62 -0.06 -8.43
CA ALA A 25 1.11 -1.12 -9.30
C ALA A 25 1.98 -2.39 -9.19
N ARG A 26 3.32 -2.26 -9.19
CA ARG A 26 4.22 -3.40 -8.93
C ARG A 26 3.98 -4.03 -7.55
N LEU A 27 3.71 -3.21 -6.54
CA LEU A 27 3.40 -3.68 -5.20
C LEU A 27 2.08 -4.46 -5.15
N VAL A 28 1.07 -4.03 -5.92
CA VAL A 28 -0.20 -4.74 -6.10
C VAL A 28 0.01 -6.10 -6.78
N GLU A 29 0.86 -6.18 -7.81
CA GLU A 29 1.22 -7.47 -8.41
C GLU A 29 1.94 -8.40 -7.43
N GLY A 30 2.81 -7.85 -6.57
CA GLY A 30 3.41 -8.59 -5.46
C GLY A 30 2.35 -9.14 -4.50
N PHE A 31 1.35 -8.33 -4.13
CA PHE A 31 0.22 -8.76 -3.29
C PHE A 31 -0.59 -9.89 -3.93
N ARG A 32 -0.91 -9.78 -5.23
CA ARG A 32 -1.57 -10.85 -5.99
C ARG A 32 -0.74 -12.14 -5.99
N SER A 33 0.58 -12.01 -5.93
CA SER A 33 1.55 -13.11 -5.87
C SER A 33 1.86 -13.61 -4.45
N GLY A 34 1.17 -13.10 -3.42
CA GLY A 34 1.30 -13.57 -2.03
C GLY A 34 2.04 -12.63 -1.07
N LEU A 35 2.37 -11.39 -1.47
CA LEU A 35 2.88 -10.39 -0.52
C LEU A 35 1.83 -10.12 0.58
N PRO A 36 2.21 -10.09 1.87
CA PRO A 36 1.29 -9.77 2.96
C PRO A 36 0.60 -8.40 2.81
N VAL A 37 -0.69 -8.32 3.14
CA VAL A 37 -1.48 -7.08 2.99
C VAL A 37 -0.96 -5.93 3.86
N GLY A 38 -0.37 -6.23 5.02
CA GLY A 38 0.29 -5.23 5.86
C GLY A 38 1.46 -4.54 5.15
N ILE A 39 2.26 -5.31 4.40
CA ILE A 39 3.38 -4.76 3.61
C ILE A 39 2.84 -3.92 2.45
N LEU A 40 1.83 -4.42 1.73
CA LEU A 40 1.14 -3.66 0.69
C LEU A 40 0.67 -2.29 1.22
N CYS A 41 -0.08 -2.27 2.33
CA CYS A 41 -0.64 -1.04 2.89
C CYS A 41 0.47 -0.08 3.34
N LYS A 42 1.49 -0.59 4.03
CA LYS A 42 2.55 0.25 4.57
C LYS A 42 3.45 0.84 3.50
N MET A 43 3.85 0.02 2.52
CA MET A 43 4.69 0.48 1.42
C MET A 43 3.93 1.43 0.50
N ALA A 44 2.65 1.16 0.22
CA ALA A 44 1.81 2.10 -0.51
C ALA A 44 1.69 3.45 0.21
N GLU A 45 1.56 3.48 1.54
CA GLU A 45 1.59 4.72 2.35
C GLU A 45 2.91 5.48 2.18
N THR A 46 4.03 4.77 2.28
CA THR A 46 5.37 5.35 2.14
C THR A 46 5.60 5.92 0.73
N ILE A 47 5.23 5.18 -0.33
CA ILE A 47 5.40 5.60 -1.72
C ILE A 47 4.46 6.75 -2.07
N ALA A 48 3.19 6.66 -1.67
CA ALA A 48 2.21 7.72 -1.95
C ALA A 48 2.46 8.99 -1.12
N GLY A 49 3.18 8.88 -0.01
CA GLY A 49 3.52 9.97 0.91
C GLY A 49 2.41 10.33 1.89
N SER A 50 1.24 9.68 1.80
CA SER A 50 0.17 9.80 2.79
C SER A 50 -0.80 8.62 2.71
N ARG A 51 -1.47 8.33 3.83
CA ARG A 51 -2.53 7.30 3.90
C ARG A 51 -3.66 7.56 2.93
N LYS A 52 -4.11 8.82 2.82
CA LYS A 52 -5.22 9.20 1.92
C LYS A 52 -4.87 8.92 0.46
N ALA A 53 -3.65 9.25 0.03
CA ALA A 53 -3.21 8.98 -1.33
C ALA A 53 -3.06 7.46 -1.58
N ALA A 54 -2.48 6.73 -0.63
CA ALA A 54 -2.36 5.27 -0.71
C ALA A 54 -3.71 4.58 -0.87
N ARG A 55 -4.71 4.95 -0.05
CA ARG A 55 -6.10 4.46 -0.18
C ARG A 55 -6.63 4.63 -1.60
N LYS A 56 -6.45 5.82 -2.19
CA LYS A 56 -6.89 6.09 -3.56
C LYS A 56 -6.21 5.17 -4.57
N TYR A 57 -4.88 5.07 -4.54
CA TYR A 57 -4.16 4.18 -5.46
C TYR A 57 -4.60 2.72 -5.31
N LEU A 58 -4.70 2.22 -4.08
CA LEU A 58 -5.09 0.84 -3.81
C LEU A 58 -6.53 0.56 -4.27
N GLN A 59 -7.46 1.49 -4.05
CA GLN A 59 -8.85 1.34 -4.49
C GLN A 59 -9.02 1.46 -6.01
N ASP A 60 -8.17 2.23 -6.69
CA ASP A 60 -8.13 2.34 -8.15
C ASP A 60 -7.56 1.06 -8.81
N MET A 61 -6.67 0.34 -8.12
CA MET A 61 -5.93 -0.82 -8.68
C MET A 61 -6.47 -2.19 -8.26
N LEU A 62 -7.03 -2.30 -7.06
CA LEU A 62 -7.64 -3.52 -6.55
C LEU A 62 -9.15 -3.47 -6.75
N THR A 63 -9.71 -4.57 -7.22
CA THR A 63 -11.17 -4.74 -7.32
C THR A 63 -11.81 -4.76 -5.93
N PRO A 64 -13.11 -4.44 -5.80
CA PRO A 64 -13.83 -4.55 -4.52
C PRO A 64 -13.71 -5.94 -3.89
N LEU A 65 -13.74 -7.01 -4.71
CA LEU A 65 -13.60 -8.39 -4.24
C LEU A 65 -12.22 -8.68 -3.67
N GLU A 66 -11.15 -8.23 -4.35
CA GLU A 66 -9.77 -8.38 -3.84
C GLU A 66 -9.60 -7.65 -2.51
N ARG A 67 -10.14 -6.43 -2.40
CA ARG A 67 -10.07 -5.62 -1.18
C ARG A 67 -10.79 -6.27 0.00
N GLN A 68 -12.01 -6.75 -0.22
CA GLN A 68 -12.77 -7.43 0.82
C GLN A 68 -12.08 -8.75 1.22
N SER A 69 -11.64 -9.54 0.25
CA SER A 69 -10.92 -10.80 0.50
C SER A 69 -9.62 -10.58 1.29
N ALA A 70 -8.88 -9.51 1.01
CA ALA A 70 -7.67 -9.15 1.74
C ALA A 70 -7.97 -8.82 3.22
N VAL A 71 -9.09 -8.15 3.49
CA VAL A 71 -9.53 -7.85 4.85
C VAL A 71 -9.97 -9.11 5.58
N ASP A 72 -10.74 -9.98 4.93
CA ASP A 72 -11.34 -11.15 5.56
C ASP A 72 -10.31 -12.23 5.92
N ARG A 73 -9.18 -12.28 5.21
CA ARG A 73 -8.05 -13.18 5.50
C ARG A 73 -7.29 -12.80 6.77
N GLU A 74 -7.38 -11.55 7.20
CA GLU A 74 -6.66 -11.05 8.36
C GLU A 74 -7.54 -11.04 9.61
N THR A 75 -6.91 -11.02 10.79
CA THR A 75 -7.59 -10.91 12.08
C THR A 75 -6.94 -9.86 12.97
N GLY A 76 -7.65 -9.45 14.02
CA GLY A 76 -7.14 -8.51 15.03
C GLY A 76 -6.69 -7.17 14.43
N GLY A 77 -5.55 -6.66 14.91
CA GLY A 77 -5.04 -5.34 14.50
C GLY A 77 -4.71 -5.25 13.00
N MET A 78 -4.28 -6.35 12.37
CA MET A 78 -3.97 -6.35 10.93
C MET A 78 -5.25 -6.19 10.10
N GLN A 79 -6.35 -6.84 10.51
CA GLN A 79 -7.65 -6.64 9.87
C GLN A 79 -8.12 -5.18 9.98
N THR A 80 -7.92 -4.54 11.14
CA THR A 80 -8.25 -3.12 11.32
C THR A 80 -7.45 -2.23 10.37
N ILE A 81 -6.16 -2.49 10.20
CA ILE A 81 -5.30 -1.75 9.27
C ILE A 81 -5.78 -1.99 7.82
N ALA A 82 -6.00 -3.24 7.42
CA ALA A 82 -6.48 -3.57 6.09
C ALA A 82 -7.80 -2.85 5.77
N LYS A 83 -8.76 -2.82 6.72
CA LYS A 83 -10.01 -2.05 6.59
C LYS A 83 -9.72 -0.56 6.37
N GLN A 84 -8.83 0.03 7.16
CA GLN A 84 -8.46 1.45 7.03
C GLN A 84 -7.74 1.82 5.74
N PHE A 85 -7.24 0.86 4.96
CA PHE A 85 -6.58 1.13 3.68
C PHE A 85 -7.41 0.72 2.46
N LEU A 86 -8.22 -0.34 2.58
CA LEU A 86 -8.87 -0.97 1.45
C LEU A 86 -10.37 -0.68 1.37
N LEU A 87 -11.01 -0.33 2.51
CA LEU A 87 -12.43 0.04 2.60
C LEU A 87 -12.56 1.51 3.01
#